data_AF-A0A915V8E6-F1
#
_entry.id   AF-A0A915V8E6-F1
#
_cell.length_a   1.000
_cell.length_b   1.000
_cell.length_c   1.000
_cell.angle_alpha   90.00
_cell.angle_beta   90.00
_cell.angle_gamma   90.00
#
_symmetry.space_group_name_H-M   'P 1'
#
loop_
_entity.id
_entity.type
_entity.pdbx_description
1 polymer ?
#
loop_
_entity_poly.entity_id
_entity_poly.type
_entity_poly.pdbx_seq_one_letter_code
_entity_poly.pdbx_strand_id
1 'polypeptide(L)'
;MRKRTLFLALAVCAALIASVALWAVPIPGKFTIAAGDLRETLTLPRVEVEKGASNRYIVSVTDATPWANVLLMANGQHVPSAQWQQAGNTWVWRWQVDNVVWNAQQPVELVLYHSCDTGCVQWASRIVGTASTAPTTAASRTPTKLGVVFASRTRDWHGRSGWNVELTYVLANRSDDYWMIDNVAERVLWSSKQGLRVLLRIDYDQGQSMPPTNDYAALNTYLNFVRRVANDARFRDVYGLIIGSGFNDNGSNSKAPDRKVTPEWYARVFNGYSVDHASTDNVVETIRSVNSHVRVLVGPVRPWNRDQDGKIRWEVDVPWLNYVNTLVAALDASARDHAKLGRPYLAPDGFAVQAPGRPDAPEIKTADAAREPKLDLQRREWNGAQAGFRVYRDWIAIVNAYTTTRGLPIFISSTNTFAPDTRVPPAQNYPKGWLTNALDAINQEPQVQALCWFMDSLPSDEQWDLFNLTKQKGLLVNAANEFDALLRARPQ
;
A
#
# COMPACT_ATOMS: atom_id res chain seq x y z
N MET A 1 -38.17 -36.80 72.04
CA MET A 1 -37.95 -35.41 71.57
C MET A 1 -36.48 -34.96 71.52
N ARG A 2 -35.61 -35.27 72.50
CA ARG A 2 -34.20 -34.79 72.53
C ARG A 2 -33.27 -35.20 71.36
N LYS A 3 -33.49 -36.34 70.69
CA LYS A 3 -32.61 -36.81 69.59
C LYS A 3 -32.77 -36.05 68.27
N ARG A 4 -33.97 -35.51 67.98
CA ARG A 4 -34.23 -34.75 66.74
C ARG A 4 -33.59 -33.36 66.78
N THR A 5 -33.59 -32.72 67.95
CA THR A 5 -32.97 -31.39 68.13
C THR A 5 -31.46 -31.44 67.98
N LEU A 6 -30.81 -32.52 68.43
CA LEU A 6 -29.37 -32.71 68.30
C LEU A 6 -28.95 -32.95 66.84
N PHE A 7 -29.72 -33.73 66.08
CA PHE A 7 -29.47 -33.95 64.65
C PHE A 7 -29.64 -32.68 63.83
N LEU A 8 -30.67 -31.85 64.14
CA LEU A 8 -30.87 -30.57 63.46
C LEU A 8 -29.72 -29.59 63.76
N ALA A 9 -29.27 -29.54 65.02
CA ALA A 9 -28.15 -28.69 65.41
C ALA A 9 -26.82 -29.12 64.73
N LEU A 10 -26.56 -30.43 64.64
CA LEU A 10 -25.40 -30.97 63.94
C LEU A 10 -25.45 -30.70 62.42
N ALA A 11 -26.62 -30.81 61.80
CA ALA A 11 -26.80 -30.50 60.38
C ALA A 11 -26.60 -29.00 60.09
N VAL A 12 -27.10 -28.13 60.96
CA VAL A 12 -26.90 -26.67 60.85
C VAL A 12 -25.44 -26.29 61.05
N CYS A 13 -24.76 -26.88 62.03
CA CYS A 13 -23.32 -26.66 62.22
C CYS A 13 -22.49 -27.17 61.04
N ALA A 14 -22.83 -28.34 60.48
CA ALA A 14 -22.15 -28.87 59.30
C ALA A 14 -22.35 -27.98 58.06
N ALA A 15 -23.56 -27.45 57.86
CA ALA A 15 -23.86 -26.50 56.78
C ALA A 15 -23.12 -25.16 56.96
N LEU A 16 -23.03 -24.65 58.20
CA LEU A 16 -22.26 -23.45 58.52
C LEU A 16 -20.77 -23.65 58.28
N ILE A 17 -20.20 -24.78 58.72
CA ILE A 17 -18.79 -25.11 58.49
C ILE A 17 -18.50 -25.26 57.00
N ALA A 18 -19.39 -25.93 56.25
CA ALA A 18 -19.26 -26.05 54.79
C ALA A 18 -19.33 -24.69 54.09
N SER A 19 -20.22 -23.80 54.53
CA SER A 19 -20.34 -22.45 53.97
C SER A 19 -19.11 -21.58 54.26
N VAL A 20 -18.57 -21.63 55.48
CA VAL A 20 -17.33 -20.92 55.83
C VAL A 20 -16.13 -21.50 55.09
N ALA A 21 -16.07 -22.83 54.92
CA ALA A 21 -15.02 -23.48 54.14
C ALA A 21 -15.09 -23.10 52.65
N LEU A 22 -16.29 -23.00 52.06
CA LEU A 22 -16.50 -22.54 50.67
C LEU A 22 -16.05 -21.09 50.45
N TRP A 23 -16.14 -20.23 51.47
CA TRP A 23 -15.64 -18.84 51.41
C TRP A 23 -14.15 -18.71 51.77
N ALA A 24 -13.57 -19.69 52.47
CA ALA A 24 -12.16 -19.72 52.87
C ALA A 24 -11.24 -20.35 51.82
N VAL A 25 -11.79 -21.02 50.80
CA VAL A 25 -11.00 -21.44 49.64
C VAL A 25 -10.75 -20.21 48.77
N PRO A 26 -9.50 -19.76 48.58
CA PRO A 26 -9.20 -18.75 47.59
C PRO A 26 -9.44 -19.40 46.23
N ILE A 27 -10.61 -19.17 45.64
CA ILE A 27 -10.83 -19.46 44.23
C ILE A 27 -10.17 -18.30 43.49
N PRO A 28 -8.99 -18.48 42.85
CA PRO A 28 -8.47 -17.48 41.94
C PRO A 28 -9.44 -17.37 40.76
N GLY A 29 -10.35 -16.41 40.83
CA GLY A 29 -11.35 -16.14 39.81
C GLY A 29 -11.54 -14.63 39.68
N LYS A 30 -11.44 -14.12 38.46
CA LYS A 30 -11.81 -12.73 38.16
C LYS A 30 -13.33 -12.62 38.19
N PHE A 31 -13.88 -11.91 39.17
CA PHE A 31 -15.26 -11.45 39.14
C PHE A 31 -15.37 -10.27 38.16
N THR A 32 -16.24 -10.40 37.17
CA THR A 32 -16.54 -9.31 36.22
C THR A 32 -17.95 -8.82 36.51
N ILE A 33 -18.09 -7.56 36.96
CA ILE A 33 -19.38 -6.93 37.15
C ILE A 33 -19.66 -6.11 35.89
N ALA A 34 -20.73 -6.44 35.19
CA ALA A 34 -21.20 -5.67 34.04
C ALA A 34 -22.61 -5.16 34.29
N ALA A 35 -22.86 -3.92 33.88
CA ALA A 35 -24.19 -3.34 33.86
C ALA A 35 -24.88 -3.79 32.56
N GLY A 36 -25.61 -4.91 32.59
CA GLY A 36 -26.31 -5.48 31.43
C GLY A 36 -26.50 -6.99 31.51
N ASP A 37 -27.01 -7.60 30.43
CA ASP A 37 -27.15 -9.06 30.32
C ASP A 37 -25.75 -9.71 30.28
N LEU A 38 -25.51 -10.70 31.15
CA LEU A 38 -24.23 -11.43 31.23
C LEU A 38 -23.87 -12.12 29.90
N ARG A 39 -24.85 -12.39 29.05
CA ARG A 39 -24.63 -12.92 27.70
C ARG A 39 -23.93 -11.92 26.77
N GLU A 40 -24.15 -10.62 26.94
CA GLU A 40 -23.42 -9.58 26.19
C GLU A 40 -21.99 -9.39 26.71
N THR A 41 -21.69 -9.81 27.95
CA THR A 41 -20.32 -9.78 28.50
C THR A 41 -19.51 -11.05 28.22
N LEU A 42 -20.15 -12.11 27.75
CA LEU A 42 -19.55 -13.40 27.38
C LEU A 42 -19.44 -13.56 25.85
N THR A 43 -19.52 -12.48 25.08
CA THR A 43 -19.31 -12.52 23.63
C THR A 43 -17.85 -12.76 23.30
N LEU A 44 -17.57 -13.84 22.56
CA LEU A 44 -16.27 -14.06 21.92
C LEU A 44 -16.20 -13.19 20.66
N PRO A 45 -15.03 -12.62 20.32
CA PRO A 45 -13.77 -12.75 21.05
C PRO A 45 -13.68 -11.89 22.31
N ARG A 46 -13.06 -12.43 23.36
CA ARG A 46 -12.79 -11.70 24.61
C ARG A 46 -11.37 -11.17 24.59
N VAL A 47 -11.21 -9.85 24.60
CA VAL A 47 -9.90 -9.18 24.67
C VAL A 47 -9.61 -8.75 26.11
N GLU A 48 -8.50 -9.19 26.69
CA GLU A 48 -8.01 -8.77 27.99
C GLU A 48 -6.66 -8.07 27.86
N VAL A 49 -6.45 -7.02 28.66
CA VAL A 49 -5.17 -6.35 28.75
C VAL A 49 -4.76 -6.31 30.21
N GLU A 50 -3.63 -6.90 30.51
CA GLU A 50 -3.07 -6.98 31.86
C GLU A 50 -1.72 -6.28 31.90
N LYS A 51 -1.42 -5.64 33.03
CA LYS A 51 -0.08 -5.13 33.29
C LYS A 51 0.79 -6.29 33.77
N GLY A 52 1.78 -6.67 32.98
CA GLY A 52 2.76 -7.69 33.31
C GLY A 52 3.91 -7.16 34.19
N ALA A 53 4.87 -8.04 34.48
CA ALA A 53 6.11 -7.68 35.15
C ALA A 53 6.99 -6.79 34.26
N SER A 54 7.85 -5.97 34.90
CA SER A 54 8.86 -5.16 34.19
C SER A 54 8.30 -4.23 33.11
N ASN A 55 7.20 -3.52 33.39
CA ASN A 55 6.71 -2.48 32.48
C ASN A 55 6.35 -3.04 31.07
N ARG A 56 5.66 -4.18 31.06
CA ARG A 56 5.11 -4.79 29.85
C ARG A 56 3.61 -4.95 29.99
N TYR A 57 2.88 -4.90 28.87
CA TYR A 57 1.47 -5.25 28.84
C TYR A 57 1.30 -6.60 28.18
N ILE A 58 0.42 -7.42 28.75
CA ILE A 58 0.01 -8.69 28.16
C ILE A 58 -1.36 -8.47 27.56
N VAL A 59 -1.45 -8.56 26.24
CA VAL A 59 -2.72 -8.56 25.53
C VAL A 59 -3.09 -10.01 25.30
N SER A 60 -4.24 -10.44 25.81
CA SER A 60 -4.77 -11.78 25.59
C SER A 60 -6.07 -11.70 24.81
N VAL A 61 -6.28 -12.59 23.85
CA VAL A 61 -7.59 -12.77 23.24
C VAL A 61 -8.04 -14.20 23.34
N THR A 62 -9.31 -14.41 23.65
CA THR A 62 -9.94 -15.73 23.74
C THR A 62 -11.03 -15.88 22.68
N ASP A 63 -11.02 -16.99 21.93
CA ASP A 63 -12.04 -17.39 20.95
C ASP A 63 -12.40 -18.87 21.07
N ALA A 64 -13.50 -19.28 20.46
CA ALA A 64 -13.83 -20.68 20.20
C ALA A 64 -13.15 -21.20 18.92
N THR A 65 -12.90 -20.35 17.93
CA THR A 65 -12.28 -20.76 16.65
C THR A 65 -10.76 -20.74 16.73
N PRO A 66 -10.04 -21.85 16.41
CA PRO A 66 -8.59 -21.91 16.45
C PRO A 66 -7.91 -21.18 15.28
N TRP A 67 -7.86 -19.85 15.34
CA TRP A 67 -7.12 -19.04 14.38
C TRP A 67 -5.60 -19.30 14.43
N ALA A 68 -5.02 -19.77 13.33
CA ALA A 68 -3.58 -20.01 13.22
C ALA A 68 -2.79 -18.73 12.88
N ASN A 69 -3.32 -17.88 12.00
CA ASN A 69 -2.63 -16.70 11.47
C ASN A 69 -3.21 -15.41 12.07
N VAL A 70 -2.82 -15.12 13.32
CA VAL A 70 -3.28 -13.95 14.07
C VAL A 70 -2.22 -12.85 14.11
N LEU A 71 -2.67 -11.59 14.19
CA LEU A 71 -1.80 -10.42 14.25
C LEU A 71 -2.37 -9.40 15.22
N LEU A 72 -1.50 -8.74 15.98
CA LEU A 72 -1.84 -7.59 16.83
C LEU A 72 -1.13 -6.35 16.31
N MET A 73 -1.87 -5.27 16.12
CA MET A 73 -1.33 -3.93 15.95
C MET A 73 -1.61 -3.09 17.20
N ALA A 74 -0.57 -2.42 17.71
CA ALA A 74 -0.68 -1.45 18.79
C ALA A 74 -0.23 -0.07 18.28
N ASN A 75 -1.15 0.91 18.31
CA ASN A 75 -0.96 2.24 17.70
C ASN A 75 -0.51 2.19 16.24
N GLY A 76 -0.92 1.16 15.51
CA GLY A 76 -0.54 0.94 14.12
C GLY A 76 0.85 0.34 13.90
N GLN A 77 1.51 -0.14 14.95
CA GLN A 77 2.74 -0.92 14.87
C GLN A 77 2.46 -2.40 15.13
N HIS A 78 3.09 -3.28 14.36
CA HIS A 78 3.02 -4.71 14.52
C HIS A 78 3.65 -5.14 15.84
N VAL A 79 2.92 -5.97 16.60
CA VAL A 79 3.42 -6.62 17.80
C VAL A 79 3.84 -8.04 17.44
N PRO A 80 5.10 -8.45 17.69
CA PRO A 80 5.61 -9.78 17.37
C PRO A 80 4.76 -10.93 17.94
N SER A 81 4.91 -12.10 17.30
CA SER A 81 4.08 -13.30 17.38
C SER A 81 3.40 -13.60 18.72
N ALA A 82 2.13 -14.01 18.63
CA ALA A 82 1.37 -14.50 19.77
C ALA A 82 1.87 -15.88 20.23
N GLN A 83 1.93 -16.10 21.54
CA GLN A 83 1.87 -17.44 22.10
C GLN A 83 0.41 -17.86 22.18
N TRP A 84 0.10 -19.12 21.89
CA TRP A 84 -1.27 -19.61 22.03
C TRP A 84 -1.34 -20.90 22.82
N GLN A 85 -2.49 -21.13 23.47
CA GLN A 85 -2.80 -22.37 24.16
C GLN A 85 -4.29 -22.66 24.10
N GLN A 86 -4.66 -23.94 24.13
CA GLN A 86 -6.03 -24.37 24.29
C GLN A 86 -6.42 -24.34 25.78
N ALA A 87 -7.59 -23.78 26.09
CA ALA A 87 -8.18 -23.74 27.41
C ALA A 87 -9.63 -24.25 27.33
N GLY A 88 -9.82 -25.56 27.57
CA GLY A 88 -11.11 -26.23 27.38
C GLY A 88 -11.56 -26.18 25.91
N ASN A 89 -12.74 -25.61 25.67
CA ASN A 89 -13.31 -25.44 24.33
C ASN A 89 -12.94 -24.10 23.68
N THR A 90 -12.00 -23.36 24.26
CA THR A 90 -11.54 -22.07 23.76
C THR A 90 -10.04 -22.06 23.55
N TRP A 91 -9.57 -21.10 22.78
CA TRP A 91 -8.18 -20.86 22.45
C TRP A 91 -7.82 -19.47 22.94
N VAL A 92 -6.61 -19.33 23.50
CA VAL A 92 -6.12 -18.08 24.05
C VAL A 92 -4.82 -17.71 23.34
N TRP A 93 -4.78 -16.55 22.69
CA TRP A 93 -3.57 -15.95 22.11
C TRP A 93 -3.07 -14.84 23.02
N ARG A 94 -1.76 -14.77 23.22
CA ARG A 94 -1.09 -13.83 24.13
C ARG A 94 0.06 -13.14 23.44
N TRP A 95 0.03 -11.81 23.45
CA TRP A 95 1.10 -10.95 22.99
C TRP A 95 1.75 -10.24 24.17
N GLN A 96 3.07 -10.06 24.09
CA GLN A 96 3.81 -9.19 24.99
C GLN A 96 4.07 -7.86 24.27
N VAL A 97 3.52 -6.78 24.82
CA VAL A 97 3.68 -5.43 24.28
C VAL A 97 4.67 -4.68 25.17
N ASP A 98 5.80 -4.29 24.58
CA ASP A 98 6.81 -3.47 25.26
C ASP A 98 6.33 -2.02 25.45
N ASN A 99 6.77 -1.38 26.53
CA ASN A 99 6.46 0.01 26.86
C ASN A 99 6.92 1.04 25.80
N VAL A 100 7.77 0.67 24.84
CA VAL A 100 8.15 1.56 23.73
C VAL A 100 6.95 1.82 22.81
N VAL A 101 6.09 0.79 22.63
CA VAL A 101 4.84 0.90 21.86
C VAL A 101 3.72 1.44 22.75
N TRP A 102 3.82 1.20 24.06
CA TRP A 102 2.82 1.57 25.06
C TRP A 102 3.27 2.70 25.99
N ASN A 103 2.91 3.94 25.67
CA ASN A 103 3.01 5.03 26.63
C ASN A 103 1.74 5.08 27.50
N ALA A 104 1.86 4.80 28.80
CA ALA A 104 0.73 4.83 29.74
C ALA A 104 0.04 6.20 29.88
N GLN A 105 0.68 7.28 29.40
CA GLN A 105 0.12 8.64 29.40
C GLN A 105 -0.73 8.95 28.15
N GLN A 106 -0.73 8.07 27.14
CA GLN A 106 -1.51 8.23 25.92
C GLN A 106 -2.44 7.03 25.71
N PRO A 107 -3.65 7.24 25.17
CA PRO A 107 -4.51 6.11 24.80
C PRO A 107 -3.82 5.26 23.73
N VAL A 108 -3.82 3.95 23.92
CA VAL A 108 -3.28 2.97 22.96
C VAL A 108 -4.43 2.29 22.24
N GLU A 109 -4.42 2.39 20.91
CA GLU A 109 -5.33 1.66 20.03
C GLU A 109 -4.77 0.26 19.75
N LEU A 110 -5.48 -0.77 20.18
CA LEU A 110 -5.21 -2.16 19.85
C LEU A 110 -6.16 -2.63 18.77
N VAL A 111 -5.62 -3.20 17.69
CA VAL A 111 -6.41 -3.83 16.62
C VAL A 111 -5.88 -5.23 16.40
N LEU A 112 -6.76 -6.21 16.53
CA LEU A 112 -6.48 -7.63 16.40
C LEU A 112 -7.02 -8.12 15.07
N TYR A 113 -6.26 -8.99 14.42
CA TYR A 113 -6.61 -9.59 13.15
C TYR A 113 -6.45 -11.11 13.20
N HIS A 114 -7.23 -11.80 12.38
CA HIS A 114 -7.09 -13.23 12.09
C HIS A 114 -7.02 -13.47 10.58
N SER A 115 -6.78 -14.72 10.17
CA SER A 115 -6.69 -15.14 8.76
C SER A 115 -5.66 -14.38 7.91
N CYS A 116 -4.58 -13.90 8.55
CA CYS A 116 -3.59 -13.04 7.90
C CYS A 116 -2.80 -13.70 6.76
N ASP A 117 -2.91 -15.02 6.57
CA ASP A 117 -2.35 -15.77 5.44
C ASP A 117 -3.11 -15.52 4.12
N THR A 118 -4.42 -15.29 4.19
CA THR A 118 -5.30 -15.01 3.02
C THR A 118 -5.78 -13.57 2.96
N GLY A 119 -5.39 -12.76 3.94
CA GLY A 119 -5.69 -11.34 4.06
C GLY A 119 -6.26 -11.09 5.45
N CYS A 120 -5.60 -10.23 6.23
CA CYS A 120 -6.00 -10.03 7.62
C CYS A 120 -7.45 -9.51 7.73
N VAL A 121 -8.28 -10.22 8.49
CA VAL A 121 -9.64 -9.80 8.83
C VAL A 121 -9.62 -9.21 10.24
N GLN A 122 -10.20 -8.02 10.42
CA GLN A 122 -10.28 -7.42 11.74
C GLN A 122 -11.15 -8.28 12.66
N TRP A 123 -10.54 -8.71 13.75
CA TRP A 123 -11.13 -9.61 14.73
C TRP A 123 -11.78 -8.84 15.89
N ALA A 124 -11.03 -7.88 16.46
CA ALA A 124 -11.46 -7.03 17.55
C ALA A 124 -10.62 -5.75 17.59
N SER A 125 -11.14 -4.69 18.21
CA SER A 125 -10.38 -3.47 18.49
C SER A 125 -10.68 -2.94 19.89
N ARG A 126 -9.67 -2.41 20.58
CA ARG A 126 -9.82 -1.87 21.94
C ARG A 126 -8.90 -0.67 22.15
N ILE A 127 -9.44 0.41 22.71
CA ILE A 127 -8.63 1.52 23.20
C ILE A 127 -8.35 1.30 24.68
N VAL A 128 -7.10 1.47 25.10
CA VAL A 128 -6.68 1.30 26.49
C VAL A 128 -5.96 2.54 26.99
N GLY A 129 -6.33 3.00 28.19
CA GLY A 129 -5.90 4.27 28.78
C GLY A 129 -7.07 5.25 28.91
N THR A 130 -6.89 6.33 29.68
CA THR A 130 -7.88 7.43 29.74
C THR A 130 -7.89 8.16 28.42
N ALA A 131 -9.01 8.06 27.69
CA ALA A 131 -9.21 8.75 26.43
C ALA A 131 -9.02 10.27 26.63
N SER A 132 -7.88 10.80 26.21
CA SER A 132 -7.81 12.21 25.87
C SER A 132 -8.65 12.38 24.62
N THR A 133 -9.73 13.18 24.73
CA THR A 133 -10.62 13.70 23.67
C THR A 133 -10.68 12.89 22.37
N ALA A 134 -11.90 12.41 22.04
CA ALA A 134 -12.23 11.78 20.76
C ALA A 134 -11.44 12.41 19.60
N PRO A 135 -10.81 11.61 18.72
CA PRO A 135 -9.98 12.13 17.65
C PRO A 135 -10.81 13.16 16.90
N THR A 136 -10.31 14.40 16.88
CA THR A 136 -10.89 15.49 16.12
C THR A 136 -11.22 14.93 14.75
N THR A 137 -12.51 14.91 14.39
CA THR A 137 -12.99 14.54 13.04
C THR A 137 -11.99 15.10 12.05
N ALA A 138 -11.37 14.21 11.26
CA ALA A 138 -10.29 14.56 10.35
C ALA A 138 -10.68 15.87 9.66
N ALA A 139 -10.03 16.97 10.07
CA ALA A 139 -10.35 18.29 9.54
C ALA A 139 -10.32 18.16 8.02
N SER A 140 -11.31 18.74 7.32
CA SER A 140 -11.39 18.66 5.86
C SER A 140 -10.05 19.09 5.26
N ARG A 141 -9.24 18.11 4.85
CA ARG A 141 -7.90 18.34 4.32
C ARG A 141 -8.05 18.84 2.90
N THR A 142 -7.27 19.85 2.53
CA THR A 142 -7.35 20.39 1.18
C THR A 142 -6.64 19.44 0.20
N PRO A 143 -7.32 18.92 -0.83
CA PRO A 143 -6.69 18.05 -1.82
C PRO A 143 -5.52 18.74 -2.54
N THR A 144 -4.48 17.98 -2.89
CA THR A 144 -3.41 18.41 -3.81
C THR A 144 -3.04 17.25 -4.73
N LYS A 145 -2.50 17.55 -5.92
CA LYS A 145 -1.90 16.54 -6.81
C LYS A 145 -0.50 16.14 -6.35
N LEU A 146 0.15 16.91 -5.47
CA LEU A 146 1.48 16.58 -4.96
C LEU A 146 1.50 15.30 -4.15
N GLY A 147 2.56 14.53 -4.33
CA GLY A 147 2.86 13.35 -3.53
C GLY A 147 4.33 12.99 -3.56
N VAL A 148 4.64 11.87 -2.93
CA VAL A 148 5.99 11.31 -2.88
C VAL A 148 5.94 9.78 -2.93
N VAL A 149 7.04 9.18 -3.33
CA VAL A 149 7.29 7.75 -3.08
C VAL A 149 7.89 7.62 -1.68
N PHE A 150 7.34 6.73 -0.84
CA PHE A 150 7.77 6.48 0.54
C PHE A 150 7.80 7.74 1.41
N ALA A 151 6.61 8.28 1.71
CA ALA A 151 6.45 9.46 2.57
C ALA A 151 7.13 9.28 3.93
N SER A 152 7.94 10.26 4.32
CA SER A 152 8.66 10.29 5.59
C SER A 152 7.72 10.44 6.76
N ARG A 153 7.93 9.64 7.84
CA ARG A 153 7.13 9.66 9.08
C ARG A 153 7.05 11.03 9.79
N THR A 154 7.90 11.98 9.42
CA THR A 154 8.00 13.30 10.05
C THR A 154 7.62 14.43 9.11
N ARG A 155 7.22 14.15 7.87
CA ARG A 155 6.82 15.18 6.91
C ARG A 155 5.53 15.85 7.36
N ASP A 156 5.58 17.18 7.45
CA ASP A 156 4.40 18.01 7.61
C ASP A 156 3.74 18.24 6.24
N TRP A 157 2.45 17.90 6.15
CA TRP A 157 1.65 18.08 4.94
C TRP A 157 0.85 19.38 4.96
N HIS A 158 0.98 20.21 6.00
CA HIS A 158 0.34 21.53 6.10
C HIS A 158 -1.18 21.48 5.88
N GLY A 159 -1.83 20.43 6.41
CA GLY A 159 -3.28 20.21 6.25
C GLY A 159 -3.71 19.75 4.84
N ARG A 160 -2.77 19.32 3.99
CA ARG A 160 -3.06 18.81 2.64
C ARG A 160 -3.36 17.32 2.62
N SER A 161 -4.20 16.92 1.67
CA SER A 161 -4.38 15.51 1.28
C SER A 161 -3.66 15.26 -0.04
N GLY A 162 -2.37 14.91 0.08
CA GLY A 162 -1.51 14.54 -1.05
C GLY A 162 -1.53 13.05 -1.36
N TRP A 163 -0.51 12.59 -2.06
CA TRP A 163 -0.35 11.20 -2.47
C TRP A 163 0.90 10.55 -1.86
N ASN A 164 0.82 9.26 -1.54
CA ASN A 164 1.97 8.43 -1.22
C ASN A 164 1.98 7.21 -2.15
N VAL A 165 3.15 6.82 -2.61
CA VAL A 165 3.35 5.56 -3.35
C VAL A 165 4.17 4.61 -2.48
N GLU A 166 3.58 3.48 -2.15
CA GLU A 166 4.22 2.38 -1.42
C GLU A 166 4.55 1.22 -2.36
N LEU A 167 5.41 0.31 -1.91
CA LEU A 167 5.86 -0.85 -2.67
C LEU A 167 5.89 -2.08 -1.77
N THR A 168 5.42 -3.20 -2.30
CA THR A 168 5.63 -4.53 -1.73
C THR A 168 6.08 -5.50 -2.81
N TYR A 169 6.83 -6.53 -2.42
CA TYR A 169 7.21 -7.64 -3.28
C TYR A 169 6.47 -8.91 -2.89
N VAL A 170 5.98 -9.65 -3.88
CA VAL A 170 5.33 -10.96 -3.67
C VAL A 170 6.28 -11.94 -2.98
N LEU A 171 7.55 -11.93 -3.38
CA LEU A 171 8.58 -12.84 -2.85
C LEU A 171 9.42 -12.23 -1.71
N ALA A 172 8.94 -11.18 -1.03
CA ALA A 172 9.60 -10.66 0.17
C ALA A 172 9.71 -11.78 1.23
N ASN A 173 10.92 -12.27 1.50
CA ASN A 173 11.14 -13.57 2.14
C ASN A 173 11.87 -13.52 3.49
N ARG A 174 11.99 -12.33 4.11
CA ARG A 174 12.57 -12.19 5.46
C ARG A 174 11.63 -11.41 6.36
N SER A 175 11.41 -11.92 7.57
CA SER A 175 10.46 -11.37 8.57
C SER A 175 10.70 -9.91 8.96
N ASP A 176 11.87 -9.37 8.67
CA ASP A 176 12.30 -7.99 8.90
C ASP A 176 12.43 -7.16 7.62
N ASP A 177 12.05 -7.70 6.45
CA ASP A 177 12.17 -7.01 5.18
C ASP A 177 11.19 -5.82 5.12
N TYR A 178 11.74 -4.62 4.87
CA TYR A 178 11.00 -3.38 4.70
C TYR A 178 9.85 -3.52 3.68
N TRP A 179 9.98 -4.42 2.70
CA TRP A 179 9.00 -4.65 1.65
C TRP A 179 7.90 -5.67 1.98
N MET A 180 7.97 -6.33 3.14
CA MET A 180 6.94 -7.26 3.57
C MET A 180 5.58 -6.58 3.74
N ILE A 181 4.52 -7.32 3.44
CA ILE A 181 3.13 -6.86 3.53
C ILE A 181 2.78 -6.25 4.90
N ASP A 182 3.28 -6.81 6.00
CA ASP A 182 2.98 -6.31 7.35
C ASP A 182 3.66 -4.96 7.62
N ASN A 183 4.94 -4.83 7.24
CA ASN A 183 5.68 -3.57 7.34
C ASN A 183 5.10 -2.49 6.41
N VAL A 184 4.61 -2.88 5.24
CA VAL A 184 3.92 -1.99 4.30
C VAL A 184 2.58 -1.54 4.88
N ALA A 185 1.79 -2.45 5.47
CA ALA A 185 0.51 -2.13 6.10
C ALA A 185 0.64 -1.06 7.18
N GLU A 186 1.71 -1.10 7.99
CA GLU A 186 1.99 -0.02 8.97
C GLU A 186 2.21 1.34 8.29
N ARG A 187 2.97 1.38 7.18
CA ARG A 187 3.24 2.62 6.45
C ARG A 187 2.01 3.16 5.75
N VAL A 188 1.16 2.27 5.21
CA VAL A 188 -0.14 2.64 4.65
C VAL A 188 -1.01 3.27 5.74
N LEU A 189 -1.16 2.62 6.90
CA LEU A 189 -1.94 3.15 8.01
C LEU A 189 -1.44 4.52 8.47
N TRP A 190 -0.12 4.68 8.59
CA TRP A 190 0.48 5.95 8.98
C TRP A 190 0.22 7.06 7.93
N SER A 191 0.35 6.74 6.65
CA SER A 191 0.04 7.66 5.55
C SER A 191 -1.44 8.07 5.55
N SER A 192 -2.35 7.12 5.79
CA SER A 192 -3.78 7.40 5.93
C SER A 192 -4.08 8.29 7.14
N LYS A 193 -3.42 8.06 8.29
CA LYS A 193 -3.53 8.94 9.48
C LYS A 193 -3.06 10.36 9.17
N GLN A 194 -2.06 10.55 8.30
CA GLN A 194 -1.66 11.86 7.79
C GLN A 194 -2.60 12.44 6.71
N GLY A 195 -3.53 11.65 6.18
CA GLY A 195 -4.51 12.08 5.17
C GLY A 195 -4.05 11.93 3.74
N LEU A 196 -3.03 11.12 3.50
CA LEU A 196 -2.54 10.83 2.17
C LEU A 196 -3.41 9.77 1.50
N ARG A 197 -3.59 9.93 0.19
CA ARG A 197 -4.14 8.90 -0.68
C ARG A 197 -2.99 7.97 -1.09
N VAL A 198 -3.11 6.70 -0.75
CA VAL A 198 -2.03 5.72 -0.97
C VAL A 198 -2.25 4.95 -2.26
N LEU A 199 -1.23 4.91 -3.11
CA LEU A 199 -1.12 3.96 -4.22
C LEU A 199 -0.13 2.87 -3.81
N LEU A 200 -0.55 1.61 -3.83
CA LEU A 200 0.32 0.48 -3.47
C LEU A 200 0.79 -0.24 -4.74
N ARG A 201 2.09 -0.15 -5.04
CA ARG A 201 2.73 -0.92 -6.10
C ARG A 201 3.04 -2.33 -5.64
N ILE A 202 2.72 -3.31 -6.49
CA ILE A 202 2.97 -4.73 -6.24
C ILE A 202 3.89 -5.26 -7.34
N ASP A 203 5.11 -5.61 -6.95
CA ASP A 203 6.08 -6.26 -7.83
C ASP A 203 6.26 -7.73 -7.47
N TYR A 204 6.66 -8.57 -8.42
CA TYR A 204 6.87 -10.00 -8.14
C TYR A 204 8.09 -10.23 -7.23
N ASP A 205 9.25 -9.71 -7.59
CA ASP A 205 10.50 -9.81 -6.82
C ASP A 205 11.41 -8.60 -7.10
N GLN A 206 12.44 -8.40 -6.28
CA GLN A 206 13.48 -7.42 -6.57
C GLN A 206 14.19 -7.74 -7.88
N GLY A 207 14.12 -6.82 -8.84
CA GLY A 207 14.66 -7.02 -10.19
C GLY A 207 13.77 -7.86 -11.12
N GLN A 208 12.55 -8.22 -10.69
CA GLN A 208 11.54 -8.86 -11.52
C GLN A 208 10.16 -8.28 -11.21
N SER A 209 9.71 -7.31 -12.01
CA SER A 209 8.52 -6.56 -11.65
C SER A 209 7.21 -7.35 -11.80
N MET A 210 7.13 -8.21 -12.81
CA MET A 210 5.97 -9.05 -13.12
C MET A 210 6.39 -10.52 -13.22
N PRO A 211 5.47 -11.49 -13.08
CA PRO A 211 5.75 -12.89 -13.40
C PRO A 211 6.39 -13.02 -14.79
N PRO A 212 7.47 -13.82 -14.96
CA PRO A 212 8.10 -14.01 -16.27
C PRO A 212 7.12 -14.53 -17.32
N THR A 213 7.38 -14.22 -18.59
CA THR A 213 6.50 -14.63 -19.69
C THR A 213 6.33 -16.14 -19.74
N ASN A 214 5.08 -16.59 -19.86
CA ASN A 214 4.65 -18.00 -19.85
C ASN A 214 4.98 -18.78 -18.56
N ASP A 215 5.31 -18.10 -17.45
CA ASP A 215 5.52 -18.74 -16.16
C ASP A 215 4.23 -18.76 -15.33
N TYR A 216 3.40 -19.77 -15.58
CA TYR A 216 2.09 -19.91 -14.93
C TYR A 216 2.18 -20.21 -13.42
N ALA A 217 3.28 -20.80 -12.96
CA ALA A 217 3.50 -21.02 -11.52
C ALA A 217 3.81 -19.70 -10.80
N ALA A 218 4.65 -18.86 -11.40
CA ALA A 218 4.89 -17.49 -10.93
C ALA A 218 3.62 -16.65 -10.99
N LEU A 219 2.82 -16.78 -12.05
CA LEU A 219 1.52 -16.11 -12.15
C LEU A 219 0.58 -16.52 -11.01
N ASN A 220 0.40 -17.81 -10.74
CA ASN A 220 -0.45 -18.27 -9.64
C ASN A 220 0.02 -17.71 -8.28
N THR A 221 1.35 -17.70 -8.04
CA THR A 221 1.93 -17.09 -6.83
C THR A 221 1.58 -15.60 -6.73
N TYR A 222 1.73 -14.86 -7.83
CA TYR A 222 1.40 -13.44 -7.91
C TYR A 222 -0.10 -13.18 -7.67
N LEU A 223 -0.99 -13.94 -8.30
CA LEU A 223 -2.44 -13.80 -8.12
C LEU A 223 -2.89 -14.10 -6.69
N ASN A 224 -2.32 -15.13 -6.04
CA ASN A 224 -2.63 -15.44 -4.64
C ASN A 224 -2.21 -14.29 -3.71
N PHE A 225 -1.04 -13.69 -3.96
CA PHE A 225 -0.59 -12.53 -3.19
C PHE A 225 -1.48 -11.30 -3.43
N VAL A 226 -1.83 -11.01 -4.68
CA VAL A 226 -2.73 -9.88 -5.00
C VAL A 226 -4.12 -10.09 -4.38
N ARG A 227 -4.66 -11.32 -4.38
CA ARG A 227 -5.90 -11.67 -3.67
C ARG A 227 -5.77 -11.38 -2.17
N ARG A 228 -4.65 -11.79 -1.56
CA ARG A 228 -4.35 -11.52 -0.15
C ARG A 228 -4.36 -10.02 0.14
N VAL A 229 -3.67 -9.21 -0.66
CA VAL A 229 -3.64 -7.74 -0.49
C VAL A 229 -5.04 -7.13 -0.62
N ALA A 230 -5.82 -7.56 -1.63
CA ALA A 230 -7.16 -7.03 -1.87
C ALA A 230 -8.18 -7.39 -0.77
N ASN A 231 -7.97 -8.52 -0.09
CA ASN A 231 -8.81 -9.02 0.99
C ASN A 231 -8.35 -8.57 2.40
N ASP A 232 -7.16 -7.98 2.52
CA ASP A 232 -6.58 -7.61 3.81
C ASP A 232 -7.11 -6.24 4.28
N ALA A 233 -7.79 -6.25 5.44
CA ALA A 233 -8.48 -5.11 6.02
C ALA A 233 -7.54 -3.92 6.30
N ARG A 234 -6.23 -4.15 6.46
CA ARG A 234 -5.25 -3.07 6.70
C ARG A 234 -5.00 -2.23 5.45
N PHE A 235 -5.30 -2.75 4.26
CA PHE A 235 -5.22 -2.03 2.99
C PHE A 235 -6.57 -1.47 2.52
N ARG A 236 -7.63 -1.52 3.34
CA ARG A 236 -8.96 -1.02 2.97
C ARG A 236 -8.95 0.44 2.49
N ASP A 237 -8.06 1.26 3.04
CA ASP A 237 -7.96 2.69 2.71
C ASP A 237 -6.97 2.98 1.56
N VAL A 238 -6.38 1.96 0.94
CA VAL A 238 -5.56 2.12 -0.26
C VAL A 238 -6.44 2.60 -1.41
N TYR A 239 -6.01 3.69 -2.06
CA TYR A 239 -6.76 4.29 -3.16
C TYR A 239 -6.79 3.41 -4.41
N GLY A 240 -5.66 2.75 -4.70
CA GLY A 240 -5.50 1.83 -5.83
C GLY A 240 -4.20 1.03 -5.78
N LEU A 241 -4.21 -0.11 -6.48
CA LEU A 241 -3.09 -1.03 -6.63
C LEU A 241 -2.43 -0.82 -8.00
N ILE A 242 -1.12 -0.57 -8.00
CA ILE A 242 -0.31 -0.47 -9.23
C ILE A 242 0.31 -1.84 -9.50
N ILE A 243 0.02 -2.40 -10.66
CA ILE A 243 0.45 -3.76 -11.02
C ILE A 243 1.78 -3.70 -11.78
N GLY A 244 2.88 -3.91 -11.06
CA GLY A 244 4.25 -3.81 -11.58
C GLY A 244 4.67 -2.39 -11.98
N SER A 245 5.89 -2.27 -12.51
CA SER A 245 6.50 -1.02 -12.98
C SER A 245 7.80 -1.32 -13.74
N GLY A 246 8.03 -0.61 -14.84
CA GLY A 246 9.27 -0.66 -15.61
C GLY A 246 9.52 -2.00 -16.29
N PHE A 247 8.49 -2.83 -16.47
CA PHE A 247 8.60 -4.19 -17.01
C PHE A 247 9.07 -4.27 -18.48
N ASN A 248 9.19 -3.13 -19.18
CA ASN A 248 9.87 -3.03 -20.47
C ASN A 248 11.41 -3.01 -20.37
N ASP A 249 11.98 -2.77 -19.19
CA ASP A 249 13.42 -2.68 -18.95
C ASP A 249 14.06 -4.02 -18.58
N ASN A 250 15.29 -4.26 -19.03
CA ASN A 250 16.03 -5.49 -18.73
C ASN A 250 16.30 -5.68 -17.23
N GLY A 251 16.58 -4.61 -16.48
CA GLY A 251 16.82 -4.66 -15.05
C GLY A 251 15.59 -5.09 -14.27
N SER A 252 14.39 -4.74 -14.74
CA SER A 252 13.11 -5.18 -14.17
C SER A 252 12.70 -6.60 -14.61
N ASN A 253 13.54 -7.27 -15.41
CA ASN A 253 13.41 -8.66 -15.87
C ASN A 253 14.68 -9.48 -15.58
N SER A 254 15.53 -9.02 -14.65
CA SER A 254 16.88 -9.56 -14.44
C SER A 254 16.90 -11.00 -13.91
N LYS A 255 15.81 -11.46 -13.28
CA LYS A 255 15.67 -12.82 -12.77
C LYS A 255 15.30 -13.83 -13.85
N ALA A 256 14.76 -13.36 -14.98
CA ALA A 256 14.34 -14.20 -16.10
C ALA A 256 14.63 -13.51 -17.45
N PRO A 257 15.92 -13.29 -17.79
CA PRO A 257 16.32 -12.51 -18.96
C PRO A 257 15.85 -13.11 -20.30
N ASP A 258 15.63 -14.42 -20.37
CA ASP A 258 15.13 -15.13 -21.56
C ASP A 258 13.59 -15.17 -21.64
N ARG A 259 12.90 -14.71 -20.58
CA ARG A 259 11.44 -14.70 -20.47
C ARG A 259 10.92 -13.33 -20.02
N LYS A 260 11.44 -12.28 -20.65
CA LYS A 260 11.08 -10.88 -20.38
C LYS A 260 9.58 -10.67 -20.59
N VAL A 261 9.01 -9.76 -19.80
CA VAL A 261 7.59 -9.42 -19.82
C VAL A 261 7.27 -8.62 -21.08
N THR A 262 6.50 -9.20 -22.00
CA THR A 262 6.02 -8.53 -23.22
C THR A 262 4.73 -7.73 -22.95
N PRO A 263 4.35 -6.78 -23.83
CA PRO A 263 3.09 -6.04 -23.69
C PRO A 263 1.87 -6.97 -23.56
N GLU A 264 1.82 -8.02 -24.38
CA GLU A 264 0.70 -8.97 -24.39
C GLU A 264 0.71 -9.88 -23.16
N TRP A 265 1.88 -10.31 -22.69
CA TRP A 265 1.98 -11.06 -21.44
C TRP A 265 1.53 -10.22 -20.25
N TYR A 266 1.89 -8.94 -20.21
CA TYR A 266 1.37 -8.03 -19.18
C TYR A 266 -0.16 -7.95 -19.24
N ALA A 267 -0.75 -7.71 -20.41
CA ALA A 267 -2.21 -7.65 -20.57
C ALA A 267 -2.90 -8.97 -20.18
N ARG A 268 -2.26 -10.11 -20.47
CA ARG A 268 -2.69 -11.45 -20.06
C ARG A 268 -2.73 -11.60 -18.53
N VAL A 269 -1.69 -11.16 -17.83
CA VAL A 269 -1.65 -11.16 -16.37
C VAL A 269 -2.66 -10.18 -15.79
N PHE A 270 -2.80 -9.01 -16.41
CA PHE A 270 -3.65 -7.92 -15.92
C PHE A 270 -5.15 -8.23 -16.04
N ASN A 271 -5.67 -8.44 -17.26
CA ASN A 271 -7.10 -8.63 -17.53
C ASN A 271 -7.42 -9.81 -18.46
N GLY A 272 -6.55 -10.81 -18.55
CA GLY A 272 -6.86 -12.04 -19.29
C GLY A 272 -6.84 -11.87 -20.81
N TYR A 273 -6.00 -10.98 -21.35
CA TYR A 273 -5.80 -10.92 -22.80
C TYR A 273 -5.38 -12.27 -23.38
N SER A 274 -6.01 -12.68 -24.49
CA SER A 274 -5.72 -13.90 -25.25
C SER A 274 -5.85 -15.23 -24.47
N VAL A 275 -6.65 -15.26 -23.40
CA VAL A 275 -7.10 -16.53 -22.79
C VAL A 275 -8.52 -16.87 -23.13
N ASP A 276 -8.82 -18.17 -22.97
CA ASP A 276 -10.19 -18.65 -22.94
C ASP A 276 -11.02 -17.86 -21.92
N HIS A 277 -12.22 -17.51 -22.33
CA HIS A 277 -13.12 -16.66 -21.56
C HIS A 277 -13.57 -17.30 -20.24
N ALA A 278 -13.54 -18.62 -20.09
CA ALA A 278 -13.81 -19.28 -18.81
C ALA A 278 -12.66 -19.10 -17.80
N SER A 279 -11.47 -18.69 -18.25
CA SER A 279 -10.33 -18.46 -17.37
C SER A 279 -10.47 -17.14 -16.63
N THR A 280 -10.34 -17.19 -15.30
CA THR A 280 -10.37 -16.01 -14.42
C THR A 280 -9.02 -15.73 -13.77
N ASP A 281 -7.95 -16.32 -14.30
CA ASP A 281 -6.59 -16.26 -13.76
C ASP A 281 -5.84 -14.98 -14.21
N ASN A 282 -6.45 -13.85 -13.90
CA ASN A 282 -5.89 -12.51 -14.08
C ASN A 282 -6.11 -11.63 -12.85
N VAL A 283 -5.36 -10.54 -12.78
CA VAL A 283 -5.34 -9.64 -11.64
C VAL A 283 -6.69 -8.98 -11.41
N VAL A 284 -7.34 -8.46 -12.45
CA VAL A 284 -8.61 -7.74 -12.30
C VAL A 284 -9.69 -8.67 -11.73
N GLU A 285 -9.92 -9.84 -12.32
CA GLU A 285 -10.93 -10.79 -11.80
C GLU A 285 -10.57 -11.29 -10.40
N THR A 286 -9.29 -11.58 -10.15
CA THR A 286 -8.82 -12.02 -8.83
C THR A 286 -9.15 -10.99 -7.75
N ILE A 287 -8.84 -9.71 -7.99
CA ILE A 287 -9.16 -8.62 -7.07
C ILE A 287 -10.67 -8.46 -6.92
N ARG A 288 -11.40 -8.36 -8.04
CA ARG A 288 -12.84 -8.10 -8.05
C ARG A 288 -13.66 -9.19 -7.37
N SER A 289 -13.16 -10.42 -7.34
CA SER A 289 -13.79 -11.55 -6.63
C SER A 289 -13.83 -11.40 -5.11
N VAL A 290 -12.91 -10.61 -4.53
CA VAL A 290 -12.82 -10.40 -3.07
C VAL A 290 -13.04 -8.94 -2.66
N ASN A 291 -12.77 -7.98 -3.54
CA ASN A 291 -12.92 -6.56 -3.29
C ASN A 291 -13.23 -5.81 -4.59
N SER A 292 -14.50 -5.51 -4.81
CA SER A 292 -14.97 -4.79 -5.99
C SER A 292 -14.70 -3.28 -5.97
N HIS A 293 -14.21 -2.72 -4.85
CA HIS A 293 -14.06 -1.28 -4.65
C HIS A 293 -12.64 -0.75 -4.86
N VAL A 294 -11.61 -1.59 -4.71
CA VAL A 294 -10.21 -1.15 -4.85
C VAL A 294 -9.87 -0.88 -6.32
N ARG A 295 -9.20 0.23 -6.63
CA ARG A 295 -8.82 0.51 -8.03
C ARG A 295 -7.63 -0.37 -8.45
N VAL A 296 -7.65 -0.87 -9.67
CA VAL A 296 -6.58 -1.66 -10.29
C VAL A 296 -5.98 -0.83 -11.43
N LEU A 297 -4.74 -0.40 -11.23
CA LEU A 297 -4.03 0.52 -12.11
C LEU A 297 -2.96 -0.24 -12.91
N VAL A 298 -2.88 0.06 -14.20
CA VAL A 298 -1.76 -0.40 -15.03
C VAL A 298 -0.47 0.22 -14.52
N GLY A 299 0.57 -0.59 -14.40
CA GLY A 299 1.90 -0.18 -13.97
C GLY A 299 2.63 0.68 -15.00
N PRO A 300 3.53 1.58 -14.57
CA PRO A 300 4.21 2.47 -15.48
C PRO A 300 5.22 1.72 -16.37
N VAL A 301 5.24 2.05 -17.65
CA VAL A 301 6.33 1.70 -18.56
C VAL A 301 7.47 2.72 -18.38
N ARG A 302 8.73 2.26 -18.40
CA ARG A 302 9.89 3.15 -18.27
C ARG A 302 10.07 3.96 -19.55
N PRO A 303 10.03 5.31 -19.51
CA PRO A 303 10.25 6.15 -20.69
C PRO A 303 11.66 5.96 -21.24
N TRP A 304 11.81 6.17 -22.55
CA TRP A 304 13.09 6.18 -23.28
C TRP A 304 13.92 4.89 -23.21
N ASN A 305 13.36 3.82 -22.64
CA ASN A 305 13.99 2.51 -22.63
C ASN A 305 13.83 1.84 -24.01
N ARG A 306 14.93 1.25 -24.50
CA ARG A 306 15.00 0.60 -25.82
C ARG A 306 15.20 -0.92 -25.75
N ASP A 307 15.11 -1.50 -24.55
CA ASP A 307 15.38 -2.93 -24.32
C ASP A 307 14.29 -3.82 -24.91
N GLN A 308 13.07 -3.31 -24.96
CA GLN A 308 11.89 -3.98 -25.50
C GLN A 308 11.05 -3.01 -26.32
N ASP A 309 10.35 -3.55 -27.30
CA ASP A 309 9.50 -2.84 -28.27
C ASP A 309 8.07 -3.44 -28.23
N GLY A 310 7.15 -2.89 -29.00
CA GLY A 310 5.81 -3.42 -29.21
C GLY A 310 5.52 -3.73 -30.68
N LYS A 311 4.58 -4.64 -30.92
CA LYS A 311 4.18 -5.03 -32.29
C LYS A 311 3.37 -3.96 -33.01
N ILE A 312 2.64 -3.13 -32.26
CA ILE A 312 1.79 -2.06 -32.79
C ILE A 312 2.55 -0.75 -32.63
N ARG A 313 3.00 -0.20 -33.76
CA ARG A 313 3.73 1.07 -33.78
C ARG A 313 2.86 2.24 -33.36
N TRP A 314 3.44 3.16 -32.61
CA TRP A 314 2.86 4.48 -32.38
C TRP A 314 3.25 5.44 -33.51
N GLU A 315 2.58 6.59 -33.57
CA GLU A 315 2.84 7.65 -34.57
C GLU A 315 4.31 8.07 -34.57
N VAL A 316 4.89 8.18 -33.38
CA VAL A 316 6.32 8.33 -33.19
C VAL A 316 6.93 6.95 -32.94
N ASP A 317 7.59 6.41 -33.96
CA ASP A 317 8.12 5.05 -33.97
C ASP A 317 9.38 4.91 -33.10
N VAL A 318 9.18 4.65 -31.80
CA VAL A 318 10.24 4.39 -30.83
C VAL A 318 9.81 3.27 -29.86
N PRO A 319 10.76 2.46 -29.33
CA PRO A 319 10.43 1.21 -28.65
C PRO A 319 9.49 1.34 -27.46
N TRP A 320 9.68 2.35 -26.60
CA TRP A 320 8.85 2.53 -25.41
C TRP A 320 7.42 2.98 -25.74
N LEU A 321 7.22 3.79 -26.78
CA LEU A 321 5.88 4.21 -27.21
C LEU A 321 5.14 3.06 -27.90
N ASN A 322 5.83 2.30 -28.75
CA ASN A 322 5.31 1.10 -29.37
C ASN A 322 4.93 0.03 -28.33
N TYR A 323 5.76 -0.14 -27.28
CA TYR A 323 5.46 -1.04 -26.16
C TYR A 323 4.15 -0.64 -25.48
N VAL A 324 4.00 0.63 -25.07
CA VAL A 324 2.76 1.12 -24.42
C VAL A 324 1.57 1.01 -25.36
N ASN A 325 1.72 1.36 -26.63
CA ASN A 325 0.65 1.27 -27.61
C ASN A 325 0.16 -0.16 -27.80
N THR A 326 1.08 -1.12 -27.90
CA THR A 326 0.74 -2.55 -27.97
C THR A 326 0.05 -3.03 -26.70
N LEU A 327 0.53 -2.59 -25.53
CA LEU A 327 -0.06 -2.92 -24.24
C LEU A 327 -1.51 -2.40 -24.13
N VAL A 328 -1.74 -1.11 -24.40
CA VAL A 328 -3.07 -0.50 -24.28
C VAL A 328 -4.04 -1.11 -25.30
N ALA A 329 -3.58 -1.41 -26.52
CA ALA A 329 -4.37 -2.14 -27.50
C ALA A 329 -4.81 -3.52 -27.01
N ALA A 330 -3.90 -4.28 -26.39
CA ALA A 330 -4.19 -5.60 -25.85
C ALA A 330 -5.18 -5.53 -24.67
N LEU A 331 -5.02 -4.55 -23.78
CA LEU A 331 -5.95 -4.30 -22.68
C LEU A 331 -7.36 -3.95 -23.18
N ASP A 332 -7.46 -3.06 -24.19
CA ASP A 332 -8.73 -2.66 -24.81
C ASP A 332 -9.41 -3.82 -25.55
N ALA A 333 -8.64 -4.61 -26.31
CA ALA A 333 -9.15 -5.79 -26.98
C ALA A 333 -9.75 -6.78 -25.96
N SER A 334 -9.00 -7.10 -24.89
CA SER A 334 -9.50 -7.98 -23.83
C SER A 334 -10.76 -7.43 -23.17
N ALA A 335 -10.76 -6.15 -22.79
CA ALA A 335 -11.90 -5.53 -22.12
C ALA A 335 -13.16 -5.53 -23.02
N ARG A 336 -13.02 -5.24 -24.31
CA ARG A 336 -14.15 -5.29 -25.27
C ARG A 336 -14.66 -6.71 -25.47
N ASP A 337 -13.79 -7.70 -25.57
CA ASP A 337 -14.21 -9.09 -25.77
C ASP A 337 -14.93 -9.63 -24.53
N HIS A 338 -14.46 -9.30 -23.32
CA HIS A 338 -15.15 -9.65 -22.08
C HIS A 338 -16.47 -8.90 -21.90
N ALA A 339 -16.55 -7.63 -22.31
CA ALA A 339 -17.80 -6.88 -22.28
C ALA A 339 -18.90 -7.52 -23.15
N LYS A 340 -18.56 -8.06 -24.33
CA LYS A 340 -19.50 -8.82 -25.19
C LYS A 340 -20.07 -10.06 -24.50
N LEU A 341 -19.36 -10.58 -23.50
CA LEU A 341 -19.75 -11.75 -22.70
C LEU A 341 -20.38 -11.36 -21.35
N GLY A 342 -20.78 -10.10 -21.18
CA GLY A 342 -21.43 -9.62 -19.95
C GLY A 342 -20.47 -9.33 -18.79
N ARG A 343 -19.15 -9.23 -19.04
CA ARG A 343 -18.13 -8.88 -18.04
C ARG A 343 -17.44 -7.55 -18.36
N PRO A 344 -18.14 -6.39 -18.24
CA PRO A 344 -17.59 -5.09 -18.63
C PRO A 344 -16.54 -4.53 -17.65
N TYR A 345 -16.35 -5.17 -16.49
CA TYR A 345 -15.52 -4.68 -15.40
C TYR A 345 -14.03 -5.06 -15.52
N LEU A 346 -13.59 -5.59 -16.68
CA LEU A 346 -12.19 -6.00 -16.92
C LEU A 346 -11.30 -4.92 -17.56
N ALA A 347 -11.85 -3.72 -17.78
CA ALA A 347 -11.03 -2.56 -18.11
C ALA A 347 -10.20 -2.12 -16.88
N PRO A 348 -9.01 -1.54 -17.08
CA PRO A 348 -8.28 -0.90 -15.99
C PRO A 348 -9.05 0.28 -15.40
N ASP A 349 -8.80 0.62 -14.14
CA ASP A 349 -9.39 1.81 -13.50
C ASP A 349 -8.56 3.09 -13.74
N GLY A 350 -7.35 2.95 -14.32
CA GLY A 350 -6.41 4.03 -14.54
C GLY A 350 -5.00 3.52 -14.84
N PHE A 351 -4.08 4.46 -15.04
CA PHE A 351 -2.68 4.16 -15.34
C PHE A 351 -1.76 4.91 -14.40
N ALA A 352 -0.84 4.19 -13.77
CA ALA A 352 0.35 4.79 -13.21
C ALA A 352 1.37 5.02 -14.33
N VAL A 353 2.02 6.18 -14.35
CA VAL A 353 3.04 6.54 -15.34
C VAL A 353 4.27 7.13 -14.66
N GLN A 354 5.41 7.04 -15.35
CA GLN A 354 6.63 7.76 -14.99
C GLN A 354 6.84 8.92 -15.94
N ALA A 355 7.19 10.07 -15.38
CA ALA A 355 7.45 11.29 -16.14
C ALA A 355 8.63 12.05 -15.52
N PRO A 356 9.87 11.56 -15.66
CA PRO A 356 11.04 12.30 -15.23
C PRO A 356 11.31 13.50 -16.15
N GLY A 357 11.95 14.53 -15.62
CA GLY A 357 12.46 15.68 -16.36
C GLY A 357 13.88 15.49 -16.85
N ARG A 358 14.27 16.30 -17.83
CA ARG A 358 15.64 16.35 -18.36
C ARG A 358 16.17 17.79 -18.43
N PRO A 359 16.37 18.45 -17.27
CA PRO A 359 16.77 19.86 -17.24
C PRO A 359 18.13 20.14 -17.91
N ASP A 360 19.02 19.15 -17.96
CA ASP A 360 20.35 19.26 -18.60
C ASP A 360 20.36 18.76 -20.05
N ALA A 361 19.19 18.52 -20.65
CA ALA A 361 19.14 18.07 -22.03
C ALA A 361 19.84 19.08 -22.95
N PRO A 362 20.67 18.64 -23.92
CA PRO A 362 21.46 19.54 -24.77
C PRO A 362 20.59 20.48 -25.62
N GLU A 363 19.32 20.13 -25.82
CA GLU A 363 18.34 20.96 -26.53
C GLU A 363 17.81 22.14 -25.67
N ILE A 364 18.11 22.17 -24.36
CA ILE A 364 17.66 23.20 -23.42
C ILE A 364 18.80 24.18 -23.13
N LYS A 365 18.49 25.47 -23.20
CA LYS A 365 19.40 26.52 -22.69
C LYS A 365 19.40 26.47 -21.17
N THR A 366 20.55 26.55 -20.52
CA THR A 366 20.67 26.48 -19.05
C THR A 366 19.72 27.42 -18.30
N ALA A 367 19.46 28.62 -18.84
CA ALA A 367 18.52 29.59 -18.26
C ALA A 367 17.05 29.10 -18.23
N ASP A 368 16.70 28.14 -19.09
CA ASP A 368 15.35 27.56 -19.21
C ASP A 368 15.22 26.19 -18.50
N ALA A 369 16.27 25.70 -17.82
CA ALA A 369 16.25 24.38 -17.18
C ALA A 369 15.08 24.18 -16.20
N ALA A 370 14.75 25.20 -15.41
CA ALA A 370 13.59 25.17 -14.51
C ALA A 370 12.24 25.12 -15.25
N ARG A 371 12.18 25.62 -16.49
CA ARG A 371 10.97 25.67 -17.32
C ARG A 371 10.77 24.40 -18.14
N GLU A 372 11.72 23.46 -18.13
CA GLU A 372 11.65 22.18 -18.86
C GLU A 372 10.28 21.47 -18.78
N PRO A 373 9.55 21.45 -17.64
CA PRO A 373 8.22 20.84 -17.58
C PRO A 373 7.16 21.47 -18.50
N LYS A 374 7.42 22.70 -18.95
CA LYS A 374 6.57 23.48 -19.85
C LYS A 374 7.09 23.48 -21.30
N LEU A 375 8.16 22.74 -21.60
CA LEU A 375 8.76 22.69 -22.92
C LEU A 375 8.46 21.37 -23.63
N ASP A 376 8.15 21.44 -24.91
CA ASP A 376 8.16 20.28 -25.79
C ASP A 376 9.62 20.05 -26.21
N LEU A 377 10.17 18.95 -25.73
CA LEU A 377 11.58 18.59 -25.86
C LEU A 377 11.68 17.42 -26.82
N GLN A 378 11.62 17.69 -28.11
CA GLN A 378 11.69 16.64 -29.13
C GLN A 378 13.13 16.31 -29.48
N ARG A 379 13.50 15.02 -29.46
CA ARG A 379 14.84 14.58 -29.84
C ARG A 379 14.83 13.90 -31.20
N ARG A 380 15.67 14.41 -32.12
CA ARG A 380 15.79 13.87 -33.48
C ARG A 380 16.23 12.40 -33.49
N GLU A 381 17.17 12.04 -32.61
CA GLU A 381 17.63 10.66 -32.43
C GLU A 381 16.52 9.70 -31.96
N TRP A 382 15.41 10.25 -31.46
CA TRP A 382 14.24 9.52 -30.97
C TRP A 382 13.03 9.78 -31.87
N ASN A 383 13.26 10.04 -33.16
CA ASN A 383 12.21 10.29 -34.15
C ASN A 383 11.23 11.42 -33.75
N GLY A 384 11.68 12.39 -32.95
CA GLY A 384 10.86 13.50 -32.46
C GLY A 384 10.05 13.18 -31.20
N ALA A 385 10.26 12.02 -30.56
CA ALA A 385 9.59 11.68 -29.30
C ALA A 385 9.89 12.69 -28.19
N GLN A 386 8.92 12.88 -27.30
CA GLN A 386 9.09 13.75 -26.14
C GLN A 386 10.15 13.18 -25.20
N ALA A 387 11.17 13.98 -24.95
CA ALA A 387 12.30 13.62 -24.12
C ALA A 387 12.24 14.23 -22.73
N GLY A 388 11.29 15.11 -22.43
CA GLY A 388 11.20 15.75 -21.11
C GLY A 388 10.05 15.24 -20.25
N PHE A 389 9.80 15.95 -19.16
CA PHE A 389 8.68 15.73 -18.23
C PHE A 389 7.35 15.52 -18.95
N ARG A 390 7.08 16.27 -20.04
CA ARG A 390 5.85 16.14 -20.83
C ARG A 390 5.65 14.79 -21.53
N VAL A 391 6.53 13.80 -21.36
CA VAL A 391 6.32 12.42 -21.85
C VAL A 391 4.98 11.84 -21.35
N TYR A 392 4.44 12.35 -20.23
CA TYR A 392 3.08 12.01 -19.79
C TYR A 392 1.99 12.32 -20.81
N ARG A 393 2.20 13.29 -21.71
CA ARG A 393 1.26 13.63 -22.79
C ARG A 393 1.24 12.55 -23.87
N ASP A 394 2.38 11.93 -24.17
CA ASP A 394 2.44 10.78 -25.08
C ASP A 394 1.70 9.58 -24.47
N TRP A 395 1.88 9.35 -23.17
CA TRP A 395 1.13 8.32 -22.44
C TRP A 395 -0.39 8.56 -22.50
N ILE A 396 -0.82 9.80 -22.26
CA ILE A 396 -2.23 10.22 -22.35
C ILE A 396 -2.78 10.03 -23.76
N ALA A 397 -2.02 10.40 -24.80
CA ALA A 397 -2.45 10.26 -26.18
C ALA A 397 -2.71 8.79 -26.53
N ILE A 398 -1.80 7.90 -26.15
CA ILE A 398 -1.95 6.45 -26.37
C ILE A 398 -3.15 5.90 -25.58
N VAL A 399 -3.27 6.24 -24.28
CA VAL A 399 -4.40 5.80 -23.43
C VAL A 399 -5.74 6.24 -24.02
N ASN A 400 -5.82 7.44 -24.58
CA ASN A 400 -7.05 8.00 -25.14
C ASN A 400 -7.37 7.52 -26.57
N ALA A 401 -6.42 6.87 -27.25
CA ALA A 401 -6.63 6.32 -28.58
C ALA A 401 -7.61 5.12 -28.58
N TYR A 402 -7.73 4.40 -27.46
CA TYR A 402 -8.54 3.18 -27.36
C TYR A 402 -9.83 3.40 -26.58
N THR A 403 -10.87 2.61 -26.90
CA THR A 403 -12.25 2.91 -26.46
C THR A 403 -12.44 2.70 -24.96
N THR A 404 -11.96 1.57 -24.42
CA THR A 404 -12.19 1.23 -23.01
C THR A 404 -11.23 1.93 -22.06
N THR A 405 -10.19 2.58 -22.58
CA THR A 405 -9.17 3.27 -21.77
C THR A 405 -9.23 4.78 -21.87
N ARG A 406 -10.01 5.32 -22.83
CA ARG A 406 -10.17 6.76 -23.02
C ARG A 406 -10.75 7.44 -21.79
N GLY A 407 -10.11 8.53 -21.38
CA GLY A 407 -10.54 9.35 -20.25
C GLY A 407 -10.15 8.77 -18.88
N LEU A 408 -9.52 7.59 -18.82
CA LEU A 408 -9.10 7.00 -17.55
C LEU A 408 -8.05 7.86 -16.83
N PRO A 409 -8.07 7.92 -15.49
CA PRO A 409 -7.15 8.76 -14.73
C PRO A 409 -5.70 8.31 -14.86
N ILE A 410 -4.80 9.28 -14.92
CA ILE A 410 -3.35 9.10 -14.93
C ILE A 410 -2.76 9.51 -13.58
N PHE A 411 -1.87 8.69 -13.04
CA PHE A 411 -1.13 8.97 -11.81
C PHE A 411 0.35 9.01 -12.16
N ILE A 412 1.00 10.18 -12.13
CA ILE A 412 2.47 10.23 -12.23
C ILE A 412 3.01 9.72 -10.89
N SER A 413 3.19 8.40 -10.81
CA SER A 413 3.54 7.68 -9.58
C SER A 413 5.02 7.83 -9.21
N SER A 414 5.82 8.42 -10.09
CA SER A 414 7.21 8.77 -9.86
C SER A 414 7.69 9.79 -10.89
N THR A 415 8.35 10.84 -10.40
CA THR A 415 9.03 11.87 -11.19
C THR A 415 10.26 12.39 -10.45
N ASN A 416 11.30 12.78 -11.18
CA ASN A 416 12.49 13.48 -10.69
C ASN A 416 13.23 14.07 -11.90
N THR A 417 14.44 14.59 -11.72
CA THR A 417 15.27 15.13 -12.83
C THR A 417 16.33 14.15 -13.34
N PHE A 418 16.20 12.85 -13.03
CA PHE A 418 17.13 11.83 -13.48
C PHE A 418 16.71 11.28 -14.85
N ALA A 419 17.68 11.20 -15.77
CA ALA A 419 17.53 10.54 -17.05
C ALA A 419 18.52 9.36 -17.16
N PRO A 420 18.11 8.18 -17.66
CA PRO A 420 18.99 7.01 -17.75
C PRO A 420 20.26 7.20 -18.61
N ASP A 421 20.22 8.11 -19.59
CA ASP A 421 21.32 8.34 -20.51
C ASP A 421 22.40 9.29 -19.95
N THR A 422 22.00 10.28 -19.14
CA THR A 422 22.95 11.18 -18.45
C THR A 422 23.42 10.59 -17.11
N ARG A 423 22.58 9.78 -16.46
CA ARG A 423 22.80 9.20 -15.12
C ARG A 423 23.12 10.24 -14.04
N VAL A 424 22.70 11.49 -14.23
CA VAL A 424 22.90 12.57 -13.26
C VAL A 424 21.72 12.56 -12.28
N PRO A 425 21.96 12.38 -10.96
CA PRO A 425 20.89 12.36 -9.98
C PRO A 425 20.37 13.77 -9.64
N PRO A 426 19.15 13.89 -9.09
CA PRO A 426 18.54 15.17 -8.74
C PRO A 426 19.36 16.03 -7.78
N ALA A 427 20.13 15.40 -6.87
CA ALA A 427 21.06 16.10 -6.00
C ALA A 427 22.13 16.94 -6.75
N GLN A 428 22.34 16.68 -8.04
CA GLN A 428 23.34 17.36 -8.86
C GLN A 428 22.75 18.23 -9.96
N ASN A 429 21.52 17.96 -10.42
CA ASN A 429 20.92 18.69 -11.54
C ASN A 429 19.55 19.32 -11.31
N TYR A 430 19.02 19.29 -10.09
CA TYR A 430 17.72 19.91 -9.83
C TYR A 430 17.77 21.44 -9.99
N PRO A 431 17.05 22.03 -10.98
CA PRO A 431 16.93 23.47 -11.08
C PRO A 431 15.81 23.98 -10.18
N LYS A 432 16.08 25.02 -9.39
CA LYS A 432 15.07 25.68 -8.57
C LYS A 432 13.90 26.17 -9.44
N GLY A 433 12.66 25.86 -9.04
CA GLY A 433 11.44 26.18 -9.77
C GLY A 433 10.94 25.04 -10.67
N TRP A 434 11.69 23.96 -10.82
CA TRP A 434 11.31 22.85 -11.70
C TRP A 434 10.03 22.14 -11.19
N LEU A 435 9.92 21.86 -9.90
CA LEU A 435 8.75 21.15 -9.36
C LEU A 435 7.48 22.02 -9.42
N THR A 436 7.62 23.33 -9.23
CA THR A 436 6.56 24.33 -9.40
C THR A 436 6.06 24.29 -10.84
N ASN A 437 6.96 24.35 -11.82
CA ASN A 437 6.58 24.29 -13.23
C ASN A 437 5.96 22.93 -13.62
N ALA A 438 6.41 21.83 -13.02
CA ALA A 438 5.83 20.50 -13.21
C ALA A 438 4.40 20.41 -12.63
N LEU A 439 4.19 20.91 -11.42
CA LEU A 439 2.87 20.97 -10.79
C LEU A 439 1.91 21.88 -11.57
N ASP A 440 2.37 23.05 -12.01
CA ASP A 440 1.58 23.95 -12.86
C ASP A 440 1.14 23.24 -14.15
N ALA A 441 2.07 22.54 -14.81
CA ALA A 441 1.79 21.85 -16.06
C ALA A 441 0.73 20.76 -15.90
N ILE A 442 0.80 19.97 -14.83
CA ILE A 442 -0.19 18.90 -14.59
C ILE A 442 -1.49 19.41 -13.97
N ASN A 443 -1.51 20.57 -13.33
CA ASN A 443 -2.77 21.18 -12.87
C ASN A 443 -3.64 21.61 -14.06
N GLN A 444 -3.02 21.96 -15.19
CA GLN A 444 -3.72 22.24 -16.45
C GLN A 444 -4.21 20.98 -17.19
N GLU A 445 -3.85 19.79 -16.72
CA GLU A 445 -4.27 18.51 -17.30
C GLU A 445 -5.24 17.79 -16.35
N PRO A 446 -6.57 17.83 -16.61
CA PRO A 446 -7.58 17.22 -15.75
C PRO A 446 -7.42 15.71 -15.58
N GLN A 447 -6.86 15.00 -16.58
CA GLN A 447 -6.72 13.55 -16.51
C GLN A 447 -5.64 13.11 -15.50
N VAL A 448 -4.63 13.95 -15.24
CA VAL A 448 -3.56 13.67 -14.27
C VAL A 448 -4.05 13.97 -12.85
N GLN A 449 -4.03 12.97 -11.98
CA GLN A 449 -4.53 13.06 -10.60
C GLN A 449 -3.42 13.26 -9.56
N ALA A 450 -2.19 12.85 -9.88
CA ALA A 450 -1.07 12.83 -8.95
C ALA A 450 0.26 13.15 -9.65
N LEU A 451 1.17 13.80 -8.91
CA LEU A 451 2.58 14.06 -9.21
C LEU A 451 3.42 13.68 -8.00
N CYS A 452 3.98 12.47 -8.03
CA CYS A 452 4.75 11.93 -6.93
C CYS A 452 6.26 12.08 -7.17
N TRP A 453 6.95 12.84 -6.33
CA TRP A 453 8.41 12.91 -6.38
C TRP A 453 9.03 11.55 -6.06
N PHE A 454 10.04 11.14 -6.83
CA PHE A 454 10.76 9.89 -6.63
C PHE A 454 11.68 10.01 -5.42
N MET A 455 11.07 9.54 -4.33
CA MET A 455 11.57 9.23 -3.01
C MET A 455 11.68 10.39 -2.03
N ASP A 456 10.90 10.27 -0.95
CA ASP A 456 10.98 11.16 0.19
C ASP A 456 11.86 10.59 1.31
N SER A 457 11.63 9.34 1.72
CA SER A 457 12.45 8.69 2.74
C SER A 457 12.47 7.17 2.59
N LEU A 458 13.65 6.60 2.44
CA LEU A 458 13.88 5.15 2.54
C LEU A 458 14.92 4.89 3.64
N PRO A 459 14.52 4.39 4.81
CA PRO A 459 15.46 4.03 5.86
C PRO A 459 16.44 2.96 5.39
N SER A 460 17.68 2.98 5.89
CA SER A 460 18.71 1.94 5.73
C SER A 460 19.25 1.67 4.32
N ASP A 461 18.85 2.43 3.29
CA ASP A 461 19.40 2.31 1.93
C ASP A 461 20.01 3.64 1.45
N GLU A 462 21.33 3.77 1.61
CA GLU A 462 22.09 4.96 1.22
C GLU A 462 22.23 5.10 -0.31
N GLN A 463 21.95 4.05 -1.09
CA GLN A 463 22.03 4.09 -2.55
C GLN A 463 21.14 5.18 -3.14
N TRP A 464 20.02 5.47 -2.47
CA TRP A 464 19.02 6.43 -2.94
C TRP A 464 19.13 7.81 -2.30
N ASP A 465 20.18 8.07 -1.52
CA ASP A 465 20.36 9.35 -0.84
C ASP A 465 20.41 10.56 -1.78
N LEU A 466 20.84 10.35 -3.03
CA LEU A 466 20.88 11.41 -4.07
C LEU A 466 19.52 11.70 -4.73
N PHE A 467 18.46 11.04 -4.27
CA PHE A 467 17.06 11.25 -4.68
C PHE A 467 16.16 11.70 -3.52
N ASN A 468 16.62 11.50 -2.28
CA ASN A 468 15.86 11.57 -1.04
C ASN A 468 15.56 13.01 -0.56
N LEU A 469 14.29 13.44 -0.59
CA LEU A 469 13.88 14.78 -0.13
C LEU A 469 14.09 15.02 1.37
N THR A 470 14.08 13.98 2.21
CA THR A 470 14.31 14.12 3.65
C THR A 470 15.79 14.33 3.97
N LYS A 471 16.71 13.71 3.23
CA LYS A 471 18.17 13.84 3.41
C LYS A 471 18.74 15.14 2.84
N GLN A 472 18.08 15.72 1.83
CA GLN A 472 18.42 17.03 1.25
C GLN A 472 19.87 17.15 0.75
N LYS A 473 20.46 16.09 0.19
CA LYS A 473 21.83 16.14 -0.35
C LYS A 473 21.93 17.06 -1.57
N GLY A 474 22.94 17.93 -1.60
CA GLY A 474 23.22 18.80 -2.75
C GLY A 474 22.03 19.70 -3.11
N LEU A 475 21.64 19.73 -4.39
CA LEU A 475 20.51 20.52 -4.88
C LEU A 475 19.13 20.02 -4.40
N LEU A 476 19.04 18.85 -3.75
CA LEU A 476 17.77 18.39 -3.16
C LEU A 476 17.28 19.29 -2.03
N VAL A 477 18.16 20.11 -1.41
CA VAL A 477 17.69 21.16 -0.48
C VAL A 477 16.72 22.13 -1.17
N ASN A 478 16.96 22.46 -2.45
CA ASN A 478 16.07 23.31 -3.22
C ASN A 478 14.76 22.58 -3.52
N ALA A 479 14.83 21.31 -3.95
CA ALA A 479 13.65 20.50 -4.23
C ALA A 479 12.78 20.31 -2.98
N ALA A 480 13.38 20.04 -1.82
CA ALA A 480 12.67 19.85 -0.56
C ALA A 480 12.01 21.15 -0.08
N ASN A 481 12.73 22.27 -0.13
CA ASN A 481 12.17 23.59 0.21
C ASN A 481 11.03 24.00 -0.73
N GLU A 482 11.17 23.70 -2.02
CA GLU A 482 10.13 23.96 -3.02
C GLU A 482 8.90 23.08 -2.81
N PHE A 483 9.09 21.78 -2.54
CA PHE A 483 8.00 20.87 -2.20
C PHE A 483 7.21 21.38 -0.97
N ASP A 484 7.90 21.77 0.09
CA ASP A 484 7.28 22.33 1.30
C ASP A 484 6.55 23.65 1.02
N ALA A 485 7.14 24.55 0.23
CA ALA A 485 6.50 25.80 -0.17
C ALA A 485 5.19 25.56 -0.96
N LEU A 486 5.18 24.58 -1.86
CA LEU A 486 3.99 24.22 -2.64
C LEU A 486 2.87 23.60 -1.77
N LEU A 487 3.21 22.88 -0.70
CA LEU A 487 2.20 22.39 0.26
C LEU A 487 1.53 23.53 1.04
N ARG A 488 2.29 24.59 1.35
CA ARG A 488 1.78 25.79 2.04
C ARG A 488 0.98 26.70 1.10
N ALA A 489 1.33 26.75 -0.18
CA ALA A 489 0.67 27.60 -1.17
C ALA A 489 -0.82 27.26 -1.30
N ARG A 490 -1.71 28.26 -1.21
CA ARG A 490 -3.17 28.06 -1.35
C ARG A 490 -3.49 27.34 -2.68
N PRO A 491 -4.51 26.45 -2.69
CA PRO A 491 -4.91 25.81 -3.94
C PRO A 491 -5.24 26.90 -4.97
N GLN A 492 -4.64 26.82 -6.15
CA GLN A 492 -4.91 27.72 -7.27
C GLN A 492 -6.19 27.30 -8.00
#